data_AF-A0A915ELA7-F1
#
_entry.id   AF-A0A915ELA7-F1
#
_cell.length_a   1.000
_cell.length_b   1.000
_cell.length_c   1.000
_cell.angle_alpha   90.00
_cell.angle_beta   90.00
_cell.angle_gamma   90.00
#
_symmetry.space_group_name_H-M   'P 1'
#
loop_
_entity.id
_entity.type
_entity.pdbx_description
1 polymer ?
#
loop_
_entity_poly.entity_id
_entity_poly.type
_entity_poly.pdbx_seq_one_letter_code
_entity_poly.pdbx_strand_id
1 'polypeptide(L)'
;MSRIRQNIGDSYIWASVDETTDIKRRYVANLLVGKLDSEEQIRFLFPDVDKLISNVKKVFTKAPTRISLFRELCSNFPLPPAPILTRWGTWIEAAVYYSRNFDQIKAVINKLDEEDAISIKLSQQAFASLETAQMLAYIQSTSP
;
A
#
# COMPACT_ATOMS: atom_id res chain seq x y z
N MET A 1 -6.12 -28.80 17.30
CA MET A 1 -4.91 -28.66 16.45
C MET A 1 -5.19 -28.63 14.94
N SER A 2 -6.10 -29.45 14.40
CA SER A 2 -6.36 -29.56 12.95
C SER A 2 -6.80 -28.25 12.28
N ARG A 3 -7.70 -27.49 12.91
CA ARG A 3 -8.25 -26.23 12.36
C ARG A 3 -7.20 -25.14 12.10
N ILE A 4 -6.18 -25.02 12.95
CA ILE A 4 -5.10 -24.04 12.79
C ILE A 4 -4.17 -24.48 11.65
N ARG A 5 -3.77 -25.75 11.61
CA ARG A 5 -2.93 -26.30 10.53
C ARG A 5 -3.63 -26.18 9.17
N GLN A 6 -4.93 -26.45 9.13
CA GLN A 6 -5.75 -26.32 7.92
C GLN A 6 -5.93 -24.86 7.49
N ASN A 7 -5.98 -23.91 8.45
CA ASN A 7 -6.03 -22.49 8.13
C ASN A 7 -4.69 -21.95 7.61
N ILE A 8 -3.56 -22.43 8.15
CA ILE A 8 -2.21 -22.10 7.67
C ILE A 8 -1.99 -22.71 6.28
N GLY A 9 -2.37 -23.96 6.05
CA GLY A 9 -2.17 -24.63 4.76
C GLY A 9 -0.69 -24.67 4.38
N ASP A 10 -0.39 -24.34 3.12
CA ASP A 10 0.99 -24.22 2.59
C ASP A 10 1.61 -22.83 2.79
N SER A 11 0.94 -21.95 3.54
CA SER A 11 1.44 -20.60 3.78
C SER A 11 2.56 -20.59 4.83
N TYR A 12 3.48 -19.63 4.71
CA TYR A 12 4.51 -19.41 5.71
C TYR A 12 3.93 -18.82 7.00
N ILE A 13 4.72 -18.88 8.07
CA ILE A 13 4.40 -18.28 9.37
C ILE A 13 5.47 -17.21 9.62
N TRP A 14 5.06 -16.04 10.08
CA TRP A 14 5.99 -15.03 10.56
C TRP A 14 5.95 -14.98 12.09
N ALA A 15 7.10 -14.69 12.69
CA ALA A 15 7.23 -14.50 14.13
C ALA A 15 8.02 -13.22 14.41
N SER A 16 7.55 -12.43 15.37
CA SER A 16 8.27 -11.28 15.91
C SER A 16 8.50 -11.49 17.40
N VAL A 17 9.73 -11.24 17.83
CA VAL A 17 10.17 -11.37 19.21
C VAL A 17 10.61 -10.00 19.69
N ASP A 18 10.04 -9.55 20.80
CA ASP A 18 10.47 -8.34 21.50
C ASP A 18 10.78 -8.68 22.96
N GLU A 19 11.92 -8.22 23.46
CA GLU A 19 12.35 -8.46 24.84
C GLU A 19 12.13 -7.20 25.68
N THR A 20 11.39 -7.35 26.77
CA THR A 20 11.15 -6.28 27.74
C THR A 20 11.56 -6.74 29.14
N THR A 21 11.74 -5.80 30.04
CA THR A 21 12.03 -6.08 31.44
C THR A 21 10.90 -5.54 32.29
N ASP A 22 10.28 -6.40 33.11
CA ASP A 22 9.19 -5.96 33.97
C ASP A 22 9.70 -5.11 35.16
N ILE A 23 8.78 -4.49 35.91
CA ILE A 23 9.12 -3.66 37.08
C ILE A 23 9.88 -4.43 38.18
N LYS A 24 9.86 -5.76 38.14
CA LYS A 24 10.58 -6.66 39.05
C LYS A 24 11.93 -7.12 38.49
N ARG A 25 12.42 -6.51 37.39
CA ARG A 25 13.66 -6.84 36.69
C ARG A 25 13.70 -8.26 36.10
N ARG A 26 12.56 -8.85 35.79
CA ARG A 26 12.50 -10.12 35.05
C ARG A 26 12.50 -9.85 33.56
N TYR A 27 13.31 -10.61 32.82
CA TYR A 27 13.29 -10.62 31.36
C TYR A 27 12.00 -11.30 30.88
N VAL A 28 11.27 -10.63 29.99
CA VAL A 28 10.02 -11.10 29.39
C VAL A 28 10.15 -10.98 27.88
N ALA A 29 10.03 -12.10 27.15
CA ALA A 29 9.98 -12.10 25.71
C ALA A 29 8.52 -12.16 25.24
N ASN A 30 8.08 -11.14 24.52
CA ASN A 30 6.82 -11.12 23.80
C ASN A 30 7.03 -11.81 22.45
N LEU A 31 6.23 -12.85 22.16
CA LEU A 31 6.24 -13.55 20.88
C LEU A 31 4.89 -13.34 20.18
N LEU A 32 4.93 -12.67 19.02
CA LEU A 32 3.80 -12.57 18.11
C LEU A 32 4.02 -13.56 16.96
N VAL A 33 3.02 -14.41 16.67
CA VAL A 33 3.06 -15.39 15.58
C VAL A 33 1.83 -15.22 14.72
N GLY A 34 2.02 -15.13 13.40
CA GLY A 34 0.94 -14.98 12.43
C GLY A 34 1.15 -15.83 11.17
N LYS A 35 0.06 -16.18 10.49
CA LYS A 35 0.11 -16.73 9.13
C LYS A 35 0.52 -15.61 8.18
N LEU A 36 1.52 -15.87 7.34
CA LEU A 36 1.92 -15.00 6.24
C LEU A 36 1.01 -15.29 5.05
N ASP A 37 0.12 -14.36 4.71
CA ASP A 37 -0.84 -14.56 3.62
C ASP A 37 -0.13 -14.47 2.24
N SER A 38 -0.63 -15.15 1.22
CA SER A 38 -0.06 -15.06 -0.13
C SER A 38 -0.19 -13.64 -0.71
N GLU A 39 -1.23 -12.91 -0.28
CA GLU A 39 -1.42 -11.48 -0.62
C GLU A 39 -0.33 -10.58 -0.03
N GLU A 40 0.24 -10.95 1.11
CA GLU A 40 1.33 -10.22 1.75
C GLU A 40 2.64 -10.35 0.96
N GLN A 41 2.90 -11.53 0.38
CA GLN A 41 4.07 -11.74 -0.48
C GLN A 41 4.02 -10.88 -1.74
N ILE A 42 2.83 -10.69 -2.32
CA ILE A 42 2.64 -9.88 -3.53
C ILE A 42 3.16 -8.46 -3.32
N ARG A 43 2.86 -7.82 -2.18
CA ARG A 43 3.36 -6.48 -1.88
C ARG A 43 4.89 -6.39 -1.90
N PHE A 44 5.58 -7.40 -1.37
CA PHE A 44 7.05 -7.45 -1.38
C PHE A 44 7.64 -7.72 -2.77
N LEU A 45 6.88 -8.37 -3.66
CA LEU A 45 7.27 -8.58 -5.05
C LEU A 45 7.17 -7.31 -5.92
N PHE A 46 6.35 -6.33 -5.49
CA PHE A 46 6.09 -5.09 -6.24
C PHE A 46 6.45 -3.83 -5.43
N PRO A 47 7.73 -3.62 -5.06
CA PRO A 47 8.14 -2.51 -4.22
C PRO A 47 7.87 -1.13 -4.84
N ASP A 48 7.88 -1.00 -6.17
CA ASP A 48 7.63 0.28 -6.83
C ASP A 48 6.14 0.65 -6.87
N VAL A 49 5.26 -0.35 -6.97
CA VAL A 49 3.82 -0.17 -6.78
C VAL A 49 3.54 0.24 -5.33
N ASP A 50 4.21 -0.38 -4.34
CA ASP A 50 4.05 0.00 -2.94
C ASP A 50 4.50 1.45 -2.68
N LYS A 51 5.65 1.84 -3.24
CA LYS A 51 6.15 3.22 -3.18
C LYS A 51 5.16 4.20 -3.82
N LEU A 52 4.60 3.88 -4.99
CA LEU A 52 3.59 4.72 -5.65
C LEU A 52 2.39 4.93 -4.73
N ILE A 53 1.76 3.86 -4.25
CA ILE A 53 0.59 3.91 -3.38
C ILE A 53 0.88 4.76 -2.13
N SER A 54 2.04 4.53 -1.51
CA SER A 54 2.48 5.26 -0.32
C SER A 54 2.71 6.75 -0.58
N ASN A 55 3.35 7.10 -1.69
CA ASN A 55 3.65 8.49 -2.03
C ASN A 55 2.41 9.27 -2.44
N VAL A 56 1.53 8.68 -3.26
CA VAL A 56 0.28 9.34 -3.65
C VAL A 56 -0.62 9.57 -2.44
N LYS A 57 -0.68 8.62 -1.49
CA LYS A 57 -1.34 8.85 -0.20
C LYS A 57 -0.78 10.08 0.52
N LYS A 58 0.55 10.21 0.60
CA LYS A 58 1.20 11.35 1.27
C LYS A 58 0.87 12.68 0.60
N VAL A 59 0.74 12.71 -0.74
CA VAL A 59 0.37 13.93 -1.48
C VAL A 59 -0.94 14.52 -0.96
N PHE A 60 -1.94 13.68 -0.69
CA PHE A 60 -3.27 14.13 -0.27
C PHE A 60 -3.46 14.15 1.26
N THR A 61 -2.56 13.55 2.04
CA THR A 61 -2.68 13.49 3.49
C THR A 61 -2.53 14.87 4.11
N LYS A 62 -3.57 15.33 4.82
CA LYS A 62 -3.64 16.67 5.45
C LYS A 62 -3.48 17.85 4.48
N ALA A 63 -3.76 17.65 3.19
CA ALA A 63 -3.63 18.69 2.17
C ALA A 63 -4.99 19.06 1.55
N PRO A 64 -5.79 19.93 2.19
CA PRO A 64 -7.16 20.23 1.75
C PRO A 64 -7.21 20.86 0.35
N THR A 65 -6.25 21.72 -0.01
CA THR A 65 -6.16 22.33 -1.34
C THR A 65 -5.96 21.29 -2.44
N ARG A 66 -5.08 20.30 -2.22
CA ARG A 66 -4.82 19.20 -3.15
C ARG A 66 -6.02 18.26 -3.27
N ILE A 67 -6.73 18.02 -2.17
CA ILE A 67 -7.99 17.25 -2.18
C ILE A 67 -9.07 17.98 -2.98
N SER A 68 -9.19 19.31 -2.83
CA SER A 68 -10.13 20.12 -3.61
C SER A 68 -9.82 20.05 -5.11
N LEU A 69 -8.54 20.20 -5.49
CA LEU A 69 -8.10 20.04 -6.88
C LEU A 69 -8.41 18.63 -7.42
N PHE A 70 -8.15 17.58 -6.63
CA PHE A 70 -8.50 16.22 -7.01
C PHE A 70 -10.01 16.10 -7.29
N ARG A 71 -10.87 16.60 -6.39
CA ARG A 71 -12.33 16.54 -6.56
C ARG A 71 -12.84 17.33 -7.76
N GLU A 72 -12.22 18.46 -8.08
CA GLU A 72 -12.55 19.27 -9.26
C GLU A 72 -12.26 18.51 -10.56
N LEU A 73 -11.11 17.82 -10.62
CA LEU A 73 -10.67 17.09 -11.80
C LEU A 73 -11.24 15.67 -11.91
N CYS A 74 -11.73 15.13 -10.79
CA CYS A 74 -12.16 13.74 -10.65
C CYS A 74 -13.50 13.68 -9.89
N SER A 75 -14.50 14.37 -10.43
CA SER A 75 -15.80 14.62 -9.79
C SER A 75 -16.63 13.37 -9.45
N ASN A 76 -16.30 12.19 -10.01
CA ASN A 76 -17.11 10.97 -9.87
C ASN A 76 -16.40 9.78 -9.18
N PHE A 77 -15.19 9.94 -8.61
CA PHE A 77 -14.45 8.81 -8.02
C PHE A 77 -13.91 9.13 -6.61
N PRO A 78 -13.81 8.12 -5.72
CA PRO A 78 -13.31 8.32 -4.36
C PRO A 78 -11.84 8.71 -4.37
N LEU A 79 -11.38 9.38 -3.31
CA LEU A 79 -9.96 9.66 -3.09
C LEU A 79 -9.14 8.37 -3.12
N PRO A 80 -7.85 8.45 -3.49
CA PRO A 80 -7.01 7.26 -3.56
C PRO A 80 -7.01 6.50 -2.23
N PRO A 81 -7.36 5.20 -2.23
CA PRO A 81 -7.42 4.41 -1.01
C PRO A 81 -6.02 4.22 -0.45
N ALA A 82 -5.92 4.30 0.86
CA ALA A 82 -4.71 3.93 1.58
C ALA A 82 -4.83 2.49 2.06
N PRO A 83 -3.84 1.62 1.81
CA PRO A 83 -3.84 0.31 2.43
C PRO A 83 -3.83 0.46 3.95
N ILE A 84 -4.70 -0.29 4.60
CA ILE A 84 -4.70 -0.45 6.04
C ILE A 84 -3.64 -1.51 6.34
N LEU A 85 -2.55 -1.12 7.00
CA LEU A 85 -1.41 -2.00 7.32
C LEU A 85 -1.82 -3.34 7.97
N THR A 86 -2.93 -3.36 8.71
CA THR A 86 -3.44 -4.54 9.42
C THR A 86 -4.47 -5.35 8.64
N ARG A 87 -4.80 -4.98 7.40
CA ARG A 87 -5.70 -5.73 6.50
C ARG A 87 -5.07 -5.86 5.10
N TRP A 88 -4.38 -6.95 4.87
CA TRP A 88 -3.57 -7.23 3.68
C TRP A 88 -4.30 -7.08 2.34
N GLY A 89 -5.54 -7.57 2.22
CA GLY A 89 -6.34 -7.40 1.01
C GLY A 89 -6.57 -5.94 0.58
N THR A 90 -6.45 -4.99 1.51
CA THR A 90 -6.59 -3.55 1.18
C THR A 90 -5.47 -3.02 0.30
N TRP A 91 -4.30 -3.69 0.26
CA TRP A 91 -3.21 -3.30 -0.65
C TRP A 91 -3.51 -3.71 -2.09
N ILE A 92 -4.04 -4.91 -2.30
CA ILE A 92 -4.43 -5.37 -3.64
C ILE A 92 -5.59 -4.51 -4.16
N GLU A 93 -6.59 -4.24 -3.33
CA GLU A 93 -7.69 -3.32 -3.68
C GLU A 93 -7.17 -1.93 -4.06
N ALA A 94 -6.17 -1.41 -3.33
CA ALA A 94 -5.53 -0.15 -3.67
C ALA A 94 -4.80 -0.25 -5.02
N ALA A 95 -3.96 -1.26 -5.24
CA ALA A 95 -3.25 -1.47 -6.50
C ALA A 95 -4.23 -1.56 -7.69
N VAL A 96 -5.32 -2.33 -7.55
CA VAL A 96 -6.38 -2.43 -8.55
C VAL A 96 -7.05 -1.08 -8.80
N TYR A 97 -7.32 -0.29 -7.76
CA TYR A 97 -7.83 1.07 -7.91
C TYR A 97 -6.87 1.96 -8.71
N TYR A 98 -5.57 1.94 -8.40
CA TYR A 98 -4.58 2.74 -9.12
C TYR A 98 -4.43 2.29 -10.57
N SER A 99 -4.52 1.00 -10.84
CA SER A 99 -4.52 0.47 -12.22
C SER A 99 -5.73 0.98 -13.01
N ARG A 100 -6.93 0.88 -12.43
CA ARG A 100 -8.18 1.32 -13.09
C ARG A 100 -8.26 2.83 -13.35
N ASN A 101 -7.65 3.63 -12.48
CA ASN A 101 -7.73 5.09 -12.54
C ASN A 101 -6.37 5.74 -12.86
N PHE A 102 -5.45 4.98 -13.50
CA PHE A 102 -4.05 5.38 -13.66
C PHE A 102 -3.92 6.75 -14.34
N ASP A 103 -4.57 6.94 -15.48
CA ASP A 103 -4.47 8.17 -16.28
C ASP A 103 -5.07 9.38 -15.55
N GLN A 104 -6.18 9.18 -14.84
CA GLN A 104 -6.85 10.25 -14.11
C GLN A 104 -6.01 10.73 -12.94
N ILE A 105 -5.48 9.80 -12.13
CA ILE A 105 -4.62 10.14 -11.00
C ILE A 105 -3.31 10.76 -11.49
N LYS A 106 -2.73 10.22 -12.57
CA LYS A 106 -1.55 10.79 -13.22
C LYS A 106 -1.79 12.24 -13.65
N ALA A 107 -2.95 12.54 -14.26
CA ALA A 107 -3.29 13.89 -14.67
C ALA A 107 -3.40 14.86 -13.48
N VAL A 108 -3.95 14.42 -12.34
CA VAL A 108 -3.98 15.25 -11.11
C VAL A 108 -2.59 15.48 -10.56
N ILE A 109 -1.78 14.41 -10.44
CA ILE A 109 -0.44 14.48 -9.87
C ILE A 109 0.51 15.35 -10.71
N ASN A 110 0.38 15.30 -12.05
CA ASN A 110 1.18 16.14 -12.95
C ASN A 110 0.80 17.62 -12.94
N LYS A 111 -0.34 18.00 -12.36
CA LYS A 111 -0.71 19.41 -12.16
C LYS A 111 -0.16 20.02 -10.87
N LEU A 112 0.41 19.19 -9.99
CA LEU A 112 1.02 19.65 -8.75
C LEU A 112 2.48 20.04 -9.00
N ASP A 113 2.97 21.04 -8.27
CA ASP A 113 4.38 21.43 -8.30
C ASP A 113 5.23 20.34 -7.64
N GLU A 114 6.32 19.90 -8.29
CA GLU A 114 7.21 18.89 -7.76
C GLU A 114 8.04 19.38 -6.57
N GLU A 115 8.24 20.70 -6.46
CA GLU A 115 9.03 21.33 -5.41
C GLU A 115 8.23 21.51 -4.11
N ASP A 116 6.89 21.43 -4.18
CA ASP A 116 5.99 21.55 -3.01
C ASP A 116 6.14 20.41 -1.99
N ALA A 117 6.50 19.21 -2.47
CA ALA A 117 6.74 18.05 -1.62
C ALA A 117 7.47 16.93 -2.38
N ILE A 118 8.43 16.28 -1.71
CA ILE A 118 9.14 15.10 -2.23
C ILE A 118 8.16 14.00 -2.68
N SER A 119 7.04 13.81 -1.98
CA SER A 119 6.02 12.83 -2.37
C SER A 119 5.36 13.13 -3.71
N ILE A 120 5.27 14.40 -4.13
CA ILE A 120 4.74 14.78 -5.44
C ILE A 120 5.73 14.36 -6.52
N LYS A 121 7.00 14.80 -6.39
CA LYS A 121 8.09 14.43 -7.30
C LYS A 121 8.21 12.93 -7.50
N LEU A 122 8.23 12.16 -6.40
CA LEU A 122 8.32 10.69 -6.47
C LEU A 122 7.07 10.07 -7.12
N SER A 123 5.88 10.64 -6.90
CA SER A 123 4.65 10.16 -7.54
C SER A 123 4.67 10.43 -9.04
N GLN A 124 5.11 11.62 -9.47
CA GLN A 124 5.23 11.99 -10.89
C GLN A 124 6.22 11.06 -11.61
N GLN A 125 7.38 10.79 -11.00
CA GLN A 125 8.36 9.83 -11.52
C GLN A 125 7.78 8.42 -11.66
N ALA A 126 7.04 7.95 -10.64
CA ALA A 126 6.40 6.64 -10.68
C ALA A 126 5.31 6.56 -11.78
N PHE A 127 4.52 7.62 -11.98
CA PHE A 127 3.54 7.69 -13.08
C PHE A 127 4.15 7.86 -14.47
N ALA A 128 5.42 8.28 -14.56
CA ALA A 128 6.19 8.32 -15.80
C ALA A 128 6.80 6.96 -16.16
N SER A 129 6.95 6.05 -15.19
CA SER A 129 7.53 4.73 -15.39
C SER A 129 6.57 3.78 -16.10
N LEU A 130 6.99 3.24 -17.24
CA LEU A 130 6.28 2.17 -17.95
C LEU A 130 6.22 0.89 -17.13
N GLU A 131 7.27 0.58 -16.38
CA GLU A 131 7.35 -0.62 -15.53
C GLU A 131 6.29 -0.58 -14.44
N THR A 132 6.10 0.57 -13.80
CA THR A 132 5.07 0.73 -12.75
C THR A 132 3.65 0.54 -13.32
N ALA A 133 3.38 1.05 -14.53
CA ALA A 133 2.11 0.84 -15.22
C ALA A 133 1.88 -0.65 -15.57
N GLN A 134 2.91 -1.33 -16.07
CA GLN A 134 2.85 -2.76 -16.39
C GLN A 134 2.64 -3.62 -15.14
N MET A 135 3.32 -3.31 -14.04
CA MET A 135 3.14 -4.01 -12.76
C MET A 135 1.72 -3.86 -12.22
N LEU A 136 1.15 -2.65 -12.26
CA LEU A 136 -0.24 -2.40 -11.87
C LEU A 136 -1.23 -3.21 -12.74
N ALA A 137 -1.03 -3.22 -14.05
CA ALA A 137 -1.87 -3.98 -14.98
C ALA A 137 -1.79 -5.49 -14.71
N TYR A 138 -0.59 -6.01 -14.42
CA TYR A 138 -0.37 -7.40 -14.06
C TYR A 138 -1.08 -7.78 -12.74
N ILE A 139 -0.98 -6.94 -11.71
CA ILE A 139 -1.68 -7.15 -10.44
C ILE A 139 -3.20 -7.17 -10.69
N GLN A 140 -3.71 -6.24 -11.50
CA GLN A 140 -5.13 -6.21 -11.84
C GLN A 140 -5.60 -7.46 -12.59
N SER A 141 -4.81 -7.99 -13.54
CA SER A 141 -5.19 -9.19 -14.30
C SER A 141 -5.12 -10.49 -13.48
N THR A 142 -4.32 -10.48 -12.41
CA THR A 142 -4.07 -11.65 -11.56
C THR A 142 -4.92 -11.63 -10.29
N SER A 143 -5.52 -10.49 -9.95
CA SER A 143 -6.48 -10.37 -8.86
C SER A 143 -7.78 -11.14 -9.20
N PRO A 144 -8.33 -11.93 -8.27
CA PRO A 144 -9.63 -12.59 -8.42
C PRO A 144 -10.81 -11.60 -8.52
#